data_AF-A0A961XJG4-F1
#
_entry.id   AF-A0A961XJG4-F1
#
_cell.length_a   1.000
_cell.length_b   1.000
_cell.length_c   1.000
_cell.angle_alpha   90.00
_cell.angle_beta   90.00
_cell.angle_gamma   90.00
#
_symmetry.space_group_name_H-M   'P 1'
#
loop_
_entity.id
_entity.type
_entity.pdbx_description
1 polymer ?
#
loop_
_entity_poly.entity_id
_entity_poly.type
_entity_poly.pdbx_seq_one_letter_code
_entity_poly.pdbx_strand_id
1 'polypeptide(L)' 'VLKIFDIVFAMTNGQWETQVLANYMYDKLFRANDWGVGSASAMIIMLLVTPILVWNVYNARKEMR' A
#
# COMPACT_ATOMS: atom_id res chain seq x y z
N VAL A 1 -4.99 2.05 3.95
CA VAL A 1 -4.08 1.16 3.20
C VAL A 1 -4.21 -0.30 3.61
N LEU A 2 -4.37 -0.62 4.91
CA LEU A 2 -4.57 -1.99 5.38
C LEU A 2 -5.76 -2.72 4.71
N LYS A 3 -6.93 -2.09 4.56
CA LYS A 3 -8.09 -2.79 3.98
C LYS A 3 -7.89 -3.32 2.54
N ILE A 4 -7.33 -2.53 1.62
CA ILE A 4 -7.21 -2.95 0.21
C ILE A 4 -6.08 -3.95 0.03
N PHE A 5 -4.93 -3.71 0.69
CA PHE A 5 -3.81 -4.65 0.67
C PHE A 5 -4.19 -5.99 1.30
N ASP A 6 -4.79 -5.99 2.49
CA ASP A 6 -5.20 -7.21 3.19
C ASP A 6 -6.25 -7.99 2.38
N ILE A 7 -7.21 -7.31 1.73
CA ILE A 7 -8.23 -7.96 0.89
C ILE A 7 -7.62 -8.60 -0.36
N VAL A 8 -6.78 -7.88 -1.12
CA VAL A 8 -6.20 -8.41 -2.36
C VAL A 8 -5.21 -9.53 -2.07
N PHE A 9 -4.39 -9.37 -1.03
CA PHE A 9 -3.44 -10.40 -0.63
C PHE A 9 -4.16 -11.69 -0.18
N ALA A 10 -5.22 -11.57 0.63
CA ALA A 10 -5.98 -12.71 1.13
C ALA A 10 -6.88 -13.37 0.08
N MET A 11 -7.51 -12.61 -0.82
CA MET A 11 -8.51 -13.15 -1.75
C MET A 11 -7.92 -13.65 -3.07
N THR A 12 -6.87 -13.01 -3.60
CA THR A 12 -6.36 -13.32 -4.94
C THR A 12 -4.86 -13.47 -5.02
N ASN A 13 -4.12 -13.13 -3.94
CA ASN A 13 -2.65 -13.02 -3.96
C ASN A 13 -2.14 -12.15 -5.14
N GLY A 14 -2.98 -11.20 -5.60
CA GLY A 14 -2.75 -10.36 -6.78
C GLY A 14 -2.86 -11.03 -8.16
N GLN A 15 -3.54 -12.17 -8.29
CA GLN A 15 -3.91 -12.75 -9.58
C GLN A 15 -5.14 -12.03 -10.19
N TRP A 16 -5.39 -12.21 -11.50
CA TRP A 16 -6.55 -11.63 -12.22
C TRP A 16 -6.60 -10.10 -12.27
N GLU A 17 -5.48 -9.44 -12.58
CA GLU A 17 -5.37 -7.97 -12.70
C GLU A 17 -5.69 -7.19 -11.40
N THR A 18 -5.90 -7.86 -10.27
CA THR A 18 -6.05 -7.21 -8.95
C THR A 18 -4.72 -6.69 -8.38
N GLN A 19 -3.68 -6.60 -9.20
CA GLN A 19 -2.34 -6.20 -8.78
C GLN A 19 -2.33 -4.75 -8.28
N VAL A 20 -2.23 -4.60 -6.98
CA VAL A 20 -1.98 -3.30 -6.33
C VAL A 20 -0.47 -3.03 -6.30
N LEU A 21 -0.07 -1.76 -6.35
CA LEU A 21 1.33 -1.33 -6.19
C LEU A 21 2.03 -1.98 -4.98
N ALA A 22 1.28 -2.20 -3.90
CA ALA A 22 1.78 -2.87 -2.70
C ALA A 22 2.12 -4.35 -2.94
N ASN A 23 1.37 -5.07 -3.79
CA ASN A 23 1.68 -6.45 -4.15
C ASN A 23 2.94 -6.51 -5.04
N TYR A 24 3.11 -5.55 -5.95
CA TYR A 24 4.34 -5.42 -6.75
C TYR A 24 5.58 -5.18 -5.87
N MET A 25 5.48 -4.29 -4.87
CA MET A 25 6.56 -4.10 -3.90
C MET A 25 6.87 -5.39 -3.14
N TYR A 26 5.85 -6.09 -2.64
CA TYR A 26 6.03 -7.33 -1.88
C TYR A 26 6.69 -8.43 -2.72
N ASP A 27 6.26 -8.61 -3.97
CA ASP A 27 6.83 -9.59 -4.90
C ASP A 27 8.30 -9.26 -5.23
N LYS A 28 8.61 -7.98 -5.47
CA LYS A 28 9.99 -7.53 -5.75
C LYS A 28 10.92 -7.68 -4.55
N LEU A 29 10.44 -7.35 -3.36
CA LEU A 29 11.24 -7.34 -2.14
C LEU A 29 11.44 -8.75 -1.56
N PHE A 30 10.43 -9.63 -1.64
CA PHE A 30 10.45 -10.95 -0.99
C PHE A 30 10.54 -12.15 -1.94
N ARG A 31 10.13 -12.05 -3.21
CA ARG A 31 10.22 -13.14 -4.19
C ARG A 31 11.38 -12.96 -5.19
N ALA A 32 11.59 -11.74 -5.67
CA ALA A 32 12.67 -11.46 -6.62
C ALA A 32 14.02 -11.13 -5.94
N ASN A 33 14.05 -10.98 -4.61
CA ASN A 33 15.23 -10.51 -3.86
C ASN A 33 15.84 -9.22 -4.45
N ASP A 34 15.00 -8.31 -4.96
CA ASP A 34 15.41 -7.01 -5.47
C ASP A 34 15.04 -5.92 -4.45
N TRP A 35 16.02 -5.66 -3.57
CA TRP A 35 15.86 -4.77 -2.42
C TRP A 35 15.84 -3.30 -2.85
N GLY A 36 16.47 -2.98 -4.00
CA GLY A 36 16.50 -1.63 -4.54
C GLY A 36 15.14 -1.21 -5.08
N VAL A 37 14.53 -2.06 -5.93
CA VAL A 37 13.20 -1.80 -6.48
C VAL A 37 12.12 -1.87 -5.40
N GLY A 38 12.26 -2.79 -4.44
CA GLY A 38 11.38 -2.87 -3.27
C GLY A 38 11.40 -1.60 -2.42
N SER A 39 12.58 -1.08 -2.08
CA SER A 39 12.72 0.14 -1.26
C SER A 39 12.25 1.40 -1.99
N ALA A 40 12.54 1.53 -3.28
CA ALA A 40 12.04 2.64 -4.09
C ALA A 40 10.50 2.66 -4.17
N SER A 41 9.88 1.49 -4.35
CA SER A 41 8.42 1.37 -4.37
C SER A 41 7.80 1.72 -3.01
N ALA A 42 8.42 1.31 -1.91
CA ALA A 42 7.96 1.65 -0.55
C ALA A 42 7.98 3.16 -0.30
N MET A 43 9.03 3.86 -0.75
CA MET A 43 9.14 5.32 -0.59
C MET A 43 8.04 6.07 -1.34
N ILE A 44 7.73 5.63 -2.57
CA ILE A 44 6.63 6.22 -3.38
C ILE A 44 5.29 6.01 -2.67
N ILE A 45 5.02 4.79 -2.19
CA ILE A 45 3.76 4.48 -1.49
C ILE A 45 3.64 5.34 -0.22
N MET A 46 4.70 5.47 0.56
CA MET A 46 4.69 6.31 1.77
C MET A 46 4.35 7.75 1.45
N LEU A 47 4.99 8.35 0.45
CA LEU A 47 4.73 9.73 0.03
C LEU A 47 3.29 9.96 -0.44
N LEU A 48 2.70 8.99 -1.15
CA LEU A 48 1.31 9.08 -1.61
C LEU A 48 0.30 8.90 -0.47
N VAL A 49 0.62 8.07 0.51
CA VAL A 49 -0.29 7.72 1.61
C VAL A 49 -0.29 8.77 2.71
N THR A 50 0.86 9.35 3.05
CA THR A 50 1.00 10.36 4.10
C THR A 50 -0.04 11.49 4.01
N PRO A 51 -0.21 12.19 2.88
CA PRO A 51 -1.15 13.30 2.79
C PRO A 51 -2.60 12.85 2.97
N ILE A 52 -2.99 11.71 2.37
CA ILE A 52 -4.34 11.15 2.51
C ILE A 52 -4.63 10.81 3.98
N LEU A 53 -3.66 10.24 4.69
CA LEU A 53 -3.81 9.87 6.09
C LEU A 53 -3.92 11.11 6.98
N VAL A 54 -3.11 12.15 6.73
CA VAL A 54 -3.19 13.43 7.44
C VAL A 54 -4.55 14.08 7.24
N TRP A 55 -5.05 14.17 6.00
CA TRP A 55 -6.38 14.71 5.72
C TRP A 55 -7.50 13.86 6.34
N ASN A 56 -7.39 12.54 6.28
CA ASN A 56 -8.37 11.63 6.87
C ASN A 56 -8.45 11.81 8.39
N VAL A 57 -7.30 11.85 9.07
CA VAL A 57 -7.23 12.06 10.53
C VAL A 57 -7.72 13.46 10.92
N TYR A 58 -7.37 14.49 10.15
CA TYR A 58 -7.85 15.85 10.39
C TYR A 58 -9.38 15.93 10.26
N ASN A 59 -9.95 15.36 9.19
CA ASN A 59 -11.39 15.36 8.95
C ASN A 59 -12.12 14.51 10.00
N ALA A 60 -11.62 13.32 10.33
CA ALA A 60 -12.20 12.46 11.36
C ALA A 60 -12.19 13.12 12.75
N ARG A 61 -11.15 13.90 13.09
CA ARG A 61 -11.12 14.69 14.33
C ARG A 61 -12.14 15.83 14.34
N LYS A 62 -12.45 16.41 13.17
CA LYS A 62 -13.47 17.46 13.03
C LYS A 62 -14.89 16.92 13.11
N GLU A 63 -15.10 15.68 12.63
CA GLU A 63 -16.42 15.02 12.61
C GLU A 63 -16.79 14.42 13.98
N MET A 64 -15.82 14.08 14.83
CA MET A 64 -16.05 13.66 16.21
C MET A 64 -16.34 14.83 17.18
N ARG A 65 -16.37 16.09 16.72
CA ARG A 65 -16.57 17.28 17.54
C ARG A 65 -17.86 18.00 17.15
#